data_AF-A0A315FSI0-F1
#
_entry.id   AF-A0A315FSI0-F1
#
_cell.length_a   1.000
_cell.length_b   1.000
_cell.length_c   1.000
_cell.angle_alpha   90.00
_cell.angle_beta   90.00
_cell.angle_gamma   90.00
#
_symmetry.space_group_name_H-M   'P 1'
#
loop_
_entity.id
_entity.type
_entity.pdbx_description
1 polymer ?
#
loop_
_entity_poly.entity_id
_entity_poly.type
_entity_poly.pdbx_seq_one_letter_code
_entity_poly.pdbx_strand_id
1 'polypeptide(L)' 'MHKDDLKSFRKKIREVFHKVRIMNDQLNEGSYQKLEGEMRICATKLTAIADELNTIIEQMDSNV' A
#
# COMPACT_ATOMS: atom_id res chain seq x y z
N MET A 1 6.34 17.42 1.61
CA MET A 1 7.00 16.15 1.96
C MET A 1 8.50 16.34 2.11
N HIS A 2 9.07 15.88 3.21
CA HIS A 2 10.52 15.77 3.34
C HIS A 2 11.04 14.54 2.57
N LYS A 3 12.35 14.52 2.29
CA LYS A 3 13.00 13.45 1.52
C LYS A 3 12.80 12.05 2.13
N ASP A 4 12.71 11.98 3.45
CA ASP A 4 12.51 10.74 4.19
C ASP A 4 11.08 10.22 4.08
N ASP A 5 10.08 11.11 4.04
CA ASP A 5 8.68 10.74 3.80
C ASP A 5 8.53 10.10 2.42
N LEU A 6 9.21 10.65 1.40
CA LEU A 6 9.16 10.13 0.03
C LEU A 6 9.83 8.77 -0.08
N LYS A 7 10.92 8.56 0.66
CA LYS A 7 11.60 7.27 0.73
C LYS A 7 10.73 6.22 1.42
N SER A 8 10.07 6.58 2.52
CA SER A 8 9.12 5.73 3.24
C SER A 8 7.91 5.36 2.36
N PHE A 9 7.32 6.35 1.69
CA PHE A 9 6.20 6.16 0.77
C PHE A 9 6.53 5.18 -0.37
N ARG A 10 7.68 5.37 -1.03
CA ARG A 10 8.17 4.44 -2.07
C ARG A 10 8.38 3.02 -1.55
N LYS A 11 8.83 2.86 -0.30
CA LYS A 11 8.98 1.55 0.33
C LYS A 11 7.62 0.88 0.52
N LYS A 12 6.62 1.60 1.04
CA LYS A 12 5.25 1.10 1.23
C LYS A 12 4.62 0.62 -0.09
N ILE A 13 4.78 1.39 -1.16
CA ILE A 13 4.32 0.99 -2.51
C ILE A 13 5.02 -0.31 -2.96
N ARG A 14 6.33 -0.42 -2.78
CA ARG A 14 7.08 -1.63 -3.17
C ARG A 14 6.61 -2.86 -2.40
N GLU A 15 6.27 -2.71 -1.13
CA GLU A 15 5.70 -3.81 -0.32
C GLU A 15 4.32 -4.25 -0.83
N VAL A 16 3.48 -3.31 -1.29
CA VAL A 16 2.20 -3.64 -1.92
C VAL A 16 2.41 -4.45 -3.21
N PHE A 17 3.33 -4.02 -4.08
CA PHE A 17 3.66 -4.78 -5.30
C PHE A 17 4.14 -6.20 -5.00
N HIS A 18 4.97 -6.36 -3.96
CA HIS A 18 5.43 -7.68 -3.54
C HIS A 18 4.26 -8.57 -3.08
N LYS A 19 3.30 -8.00 -2.34
CA LYS A 19 2.10 -8.71 -1.89
C LYS A 19 1.19 -9.11 -3.04
N VAL A 20 1.01 -8.24 -4.05
CA VAL A 20 0.28 -8.56 -5.28
C VAL A 20 0.90 -9.76 -6.01
N ARG A 21 2.24 -9.84 -6.05
CA ARG A 21 2.92 -11.00 -6.65
C ARG A 21 2.65 -12.29 -5.88
N ILE A 22 2.72 -12.27 -4.54
CA ILE A 22 2.39 -13.42 -3.70
C ILE A 22 0.95 -13.88 -3.93
N MET A 23 0.01 -12.94 -4.03
CA MET A 23 -1.39 -13.24 -4.30
C MET A 23 -1.58 -13.92 -5.67
N ASN A 24 -0.85 -13.48 -6.69
CA ASN A 24 -0.87 -14.13 -8.01
C ASN A 24 -0.35 -15.57 -7.95
N ASP A 25 0.72 -15.83 -7.19
CA ASP A 25 1.25 -17.18 -7.00
C ASP A 25 0.25 -18.07 -6.23
N GLN A 26 -0.37 -17.54 -5.17
CA GLN A 26 -1.40 -18.25 -4.38
C GLN A 26 -2.67 -18.55 -5.19
N LEU A 27 -3.06 -17.65 -6.10
CA LEU A 27 -4.17 -17.87 -7.02
C LEU A 27 -3.88 -19.05 -7.95
N ASN A 28 -2.66 -19.12 -8.50
CA ASN A 28 -2.24 -20.23 -9.35
C ASN A 28 -2.16 -21.57 -8.60
N GLU A 29 -1.84 -21.53 -7.30
CA GLU A 29 -1.81 -22.71 -6.43
C GLU A 29 -3.20 -23.13 -5.91
N GLY A 30 -4.26 -22.36 -6.19
CA GLY A 30 -5.61 -22.60 -5.65
C GLY A 30 -5.73 -22.38 -4.14
N SER A 31 -4.80 -21.63 -3.54
CA SER A 31 -4.76 -21.38 -2.09
C SER A 31 -5.64 -20.20 -1.68
N TYR A 32 -6.96 -20.30 -1.93
CA TYR A 32 -7.90 -19.18 -1.82
C TYR A 32 -8.02 -18.57 -0.42
N GLN A 33 -7.89 -19.37 0.65
CA GLN A 33 -7.93 -18.83 2.02
C GLN A 33 -6.70 -17.96 2.34
N LYS A 34 -5.51 -18.35 1.84
CA LYS A 34 -4.30 -17.54 1.99
C LYS A 34 -4.40 -16.28 1.13
N LEU A 35 -4.91 -16.42 -0.08
CA LEU A 35 -5.18 -15.31 -1.00
C LEU A 35 -6.11 -14.27 -0.36
N GLU A 36 -7.23 -14.68 0.23
CA GLU A 36 -8.16 -13.78 0.91
C GLU A 36 -7.47 -13.00 2.05
N GLY A 37 -6.65 -13.69 2.85
CA GLY A 37 -5.87 -13.06 3.92
C GLY A 37 -4.90 -12.00 3.38
N GLU A 38 -4.18 -12.32 2.31
CA GLU A 38 -3.24 -11.38 1.67
C GLU A 38 -3.97 -10.22 0.98
N MET A 39 -5.14 -10.44 0.39
CA MET A 39 -5.97 -9.38 -0.19
C MET A 39 -6.42 -8.38 0.87
N ARG A 40 -6.85 -8.86 2.05
CA ARG A 40 -7.21 -7.97 3.18
C ARG A 40 -6.02 -7.14 3.63
N ILE A 41 -4.83 -7.75 3.78
CA ILE A 41 -3.61 -7.04 4.15
C ILE A 41 -3.26 -5.98 3.10
N CYS A 42 -3.37 -6.33 1.82
CA CYS A 42 -3.09 -5.42 0.71
C CYS A 42 -4.05 -4.23 0.70
N ALA A 43 -5.35 -4.47 0.92
CA ALA A 43 -6.36 -3.43 1.00
C ALA A 43 -6.06 -2.44 2.15
N THR A 44 -5.79 -2.94 3.36
CA THR A 44 -5.43 -2.10 4.51
C THR A 44 -4.18 -1.25 4.23
N LYS A 45 -3.16 -1.83 3.60
CA LYS A 45 -1.95 -1.07 3.23
C LYS A 45 -2.24 0.03 2.21
N LEU A 46 -3.08 -0.24 1.21
CA LEU A 46 -3.46 0.75 0.21
C LEU A 46 -4.27 1.90 0.82
N THR A 47 -5.21 1.59 1.72
CA THR A 47 -5.95 2.62 2.46
C THR A 47 -5.02 3.52 3.26
N ALA A 48 -4.07 2.95 4.02
CA ALA A 48 -3.10 3.75 4.79
C ALA A 48 -2.23 4.65 3.89
N ILE A 49 -1.83 4.16 2.71
CA ILE A 49 -1.08 4.96 1.72
C ILE A 49 -1.95 6.10 1.19
N ALA A 50 -3.24 5.87 0.93
CA ALA A 50 -4.17 6.90 0.47
C ALA A 50 -4.42 7.96 1.54
N ASP A 51 -4.57 7.57 2.81
CA ASP A 51 -4.76 8.50 3.93
C ASP A 51 -3.52 9.38 4.12
N GLU A 52 -2.32 8.81 4.00
CA GLU A 52 -1.06 9.57 4.05
C GLU A 52 -0.97 10.59 2.90
N LEU A 53 -1.37 10.20 1.69
CA LEU A 53 -1.42 11.12 0.55
C LEU A 53 -2.42 12.26 0.77
N ASN A 54 -3.63 11.94 1.24
CA ASN A 54 -4.66 12.95 1.53
C ASN A 54 -4.16 13.94 2.58
N THR A 55 -3.54 13.44 3.67
CA THR A 55 -2.93 14.28 4.71
C THR A 55 -1.89 15.23 4.12
N ILE A 56 -1.04 14.74 3.21
CA ILE A 56 -0.02 15.57 2.55
C ILE A 56 -0.66 16.65 1.66
N ILE A 57 -1.71 16.31 0.91
CA ILE A 57 -2.43 17.26 0.07
C ILE A 57 -3.07 18.35 0.91
N GLU A 58 -3.80 17.98 1.97
CA GLU A 58 -4.45 18.94 2.90
C GLU A 58 -3.44 19.87 3.56
N GLN A 59 -2.26 19.35 3.96
CA GLN A 59 -1.17 20.16 4.50
C GLN A 59 -0.55 21.12 3.47
N MET A 60 -0.57 20.77 2.18
CA MET A 60 -0.10 21.66 1.12
C MET A 60 -1.13 22.77 0.87
N ASP A 61 -2.42 22.45 0.83
CA ASP A 61 -3.49 23.42 0.61
C ASP A 61 -3.66 24.39 1.79
N SER A 62 -3.43 23.93 3.03
CA SER A 62 -3.53 24.77 4.24
C SER A 62 -2.33 25.69 4.49
N ASN A 63 -1.23 25.49 3.76
CA ASN A 63 -0.01 26.31 3.81
C ASN A 63 0.07 27.35 2.66
N VAL A 64 -1.05 27.54 1.93
CA VAL A 64 -1.27 28.61 0.94
C VAL A 64 -2.18 29.66 1.55
#